data_AF-A0A6P6HFV1-F1
#
_entry.id   AF-A0A6P6HFV1-F1
#
_cell.length_a   1.000
_cell.length_b   1.000
_cell.length_c   1.000
_cell.angle_alpha   90.00
_cell.angle_beta   90.00
_cell.angle_gamma   90.00
#
_symmetry.space_group_name_H-M   'P 1'
#
loop_
_entity.id
_entity.type
_entity.pdbx_description
1 polymer ?
#
loop_
_entity_poly.entity_id
_entity_poly.type
_entity_poly.pdbx_seq_one_letter_code
_entity_poly.pdbx_strand_id
1 'polypeptide(L)'
;MTTNVWLKQEWIDVKLSWRPGDYGGIKVIRVPSDSLWTPDIVLFDNADGRFEGASTKAVIRYDGTVTWTPPANYKSSCTIDVTFFPFDLQNCSMKFGSWTYDGSQVDIILEDQDVDKRDFFDNGEWEIVSATGSKGNRTDGSCWYPYVTYSFVIKRLPLFYTLFLIIPCIGLSFLTVLVFYLPSNEGEKLSLCTSVLVSLTVFLLVIEEIIPSSSKVIPLIGEYLVFTMIFVTLSIMVTVFAINIHHRSSSTHDAMAPWVRKLFLHKLPKLLCMRSHVDRYFAQKEETEGGGRPESSRNTLEAALDSIRYITRHVMKENDVREVVEDWKFIAQVLDRMFLWTFLLVSIVGSLGLFVPVIYKWANIIVPVHIGDANK
;
A
#
# COMPACT_ATOMS: atom_id res chain seq x y z
N MET A 1 12.37 16.10 -8.30
CA MET A 1 12.51 16.84 -7.03
C MET A 1 12.52 18.32 -7.34
N THR A 2 11.82 19.15 -6.57
CA THR A 2 11.79 20.61 -6.76
C THR A 2 12.40 21.28 -5.55
N THR A 3 13.41 22.12 -5.75
CA THR A 3 14.10 22.83 -4.67
C THR A 3 14.29 24.30 -5.00
N ASN A 4 13.98 25.17 -4.05
CA ASN A 4 14.39 26.56 -4.09
C ASN A 4 15.75 26.67 -3.40
N VAL A 5 16.77 27.10 -4.14
CA VAL A 5 18.13 27.20 -3.62
C VAL A 5 18.74 28.55 -3.99
N TRP A 6 19.73 28.97 -3.20
CA TRP A 6 20.62 30.06 -3.52
C TRP A 6 21.95 29.47 -3.97
N LEU A 7 22.29 29.64 -5.25
CA LEU A 7 23.55 29.12 -5.78
C LEU A 7 24.64 30.18 -5.58
N LYS A 8 25.41 30.09 -4.51
CA LYS A 8 26.53 31.02 -4.26
C LYS A 8 27.70 30.65 -5.17
N GLN A 9 28.14 31.63 -5.96
CA GLN A 9 29.29 31.53 -6.86
C GLN A 9 30.25 32.67 -6.54
N GLU A 10 31.55 32.37 -6.52
CA GLU A 10 32.60 33.35 -6.28
C GLU A 10 33.77 33.10 -7.23
N TRP A 11 34.22 34.16 -7.91
CA TRP A 11 35.38 34.12 -8.80
C TRP A 11 36.13 35.46 -8.76
N ILE A 12 37.31 35.50 -9.37
CA ILE A 12 38.14 36.71 -9.44
C ILE A 12 38.19 37.19 -10.88
N ASP A 13 37.80 38.44 -11.13
CA ASP A 13 37.93 39.11 -12.42
C ASP A 13 38.97 40.24 -12.33
N VAL A 14 40.09 40.04 -13.02
CA VAL A 14 41.22 40.98 -13.02
C VAL A 14 40.86 42.35 -13.62
N LYS A 15 39.85 42.44 -14.50
CA LYS A 15 39.41 43.69 -15.12
C LYS A 15 38.52 44.53 -14.20
N LEU A 16 37.97 43.93 -13.14
CA LEU A 16 37.05 44.57 -12.20
C LEU A 16 37.73 44.97 -10.88
N SER A 17 39.04 45.24 -10.92
CA SER A 17 39.81 45.72 -9.77
C SER A 17 40.04 47.23 -9.82
N TRP A 18 40.00 47.90 -8.66
CA TRP A 18 40.28 49.34 -8.55
C TRP A 18 40.93 49.69 -7.22
N ARG A 19 41.57 50.85 -7.16
CA ARG A 19 42.15 51.39 -5.92
C ARG A 19 41.10 52.24 -5.19
N PRO A 20 40.69 51.90 -3.97
CA PRO A 20 39.69 52.69 -3.25
C PRO A 20 40.08 54.17 -3.06
N GLY A 21 41.38 54.49 -2.99
CA GLY A 21 41.87 55.87 -2.86
C GLY A 21 41.48 56.79 -4.02
N ASP A 22 41.38 56.25 -5.24
CA ASP A 22 41.05 57.03 -6.44
C ASP A 22 39.53 57.24 -6.61
N TYR A 23 38.72 56.49 -5.84
CA TYR A 23 37.25 56.44 -5.96
C TYR A 23 36.55 56.69 -4.62
N GLY A 24 37.04 57.67 -3.84
CA GLY A 24 36.35 58.13 -2.62
C GLY A 24 36.22 57.07 -1.52
N GLY A 25 37.12 56.08 -1.48
CA GLY A 25 37.12 55.00 -0.49
C GLY A 25 36.12 53.87 -0.77
N ILE A 26 35.49 53.83 -1.95
CA ILE A 26 34.54 52.77 -2.32
C ILE A 26 35.29 51.44 -2.43
N LYS A 27 34.84 50.44 -1.65
CA LYS A 27 35.43 49.08 -1.64
C LYS A 27 34.55 48.01 -2.29
N VAL A 28 33.26 48.29 -2.45
CA VAL A 28 32.27 47.33 -2.94
C VAL A 28 31.26 48.05 -3.83
N ILE A 29 30.94 47.46 -4.98
CA ILE A 29 29.88 47.92 -5.88
C ILE A 29 28.91 46.76 -6.19
N ARG A 30 27.69 47.11 -6.63
CA ARG A 30 26.66 46.15 -7.05
C ARG A 30 26.30 46.41 -8.50
N VAL A 31 26.52 45.42 -9.36
CA VAL A 31 26.40 45.56 -10.81
C VAL A 31 25.46 44.45 -11.34
N PRO A 32 24.57 44.72 -12.31
CA PRO A 32 23.74 43.67 -12.91
C PRO A 32 24.56 42.53 -13.51
N SER A 33 24.18 41.27 -13.24
CA SER A 33 24.89 40.08 -13.76
C SER A 33 24.97 40.04 -15.28
N ASP A 34 23.93 40.51 -15.98
CA ASP A 34 23.88 40.54 -17.47
C ASP A 34 24.93 41.46 -18.11
N SER A 35 25.54 42.38 -17.34
CA SER A 35 26.60 43.28 -17.82
C SER A 35 28.02 42.76 -17.57
N LEU A 36 28.14 41.60 -16.92
CA LEU A 36 29.39 40.98 -16.49
C LEU A 36 29.54 39.63 -17.18
N TRP A 37 30.78 39.15 -17.28
CA TRP A 37 30.98 37.73 -17.54
C TRP A 37 30.54 36.93 -16.31
N THR A 38 29.69 35.93 -16.52
CA THR A 38 29.26 34.99 -15.48
C THR A 38 29.46 33.56 -16.01
N PRO A 39 29.91 32.62 -15.17
CA PRO A 39 30.03 31.23 -15.59
C PRO A 39 28.65 30.59 -15.76
N ASP A 40 28.51 29.76 -16.78
CA ASP A 40 27.28 29.09 -17.19
C ASP A 40 27.05 27.79 -16.40
N ILE A 41 26.99 27.90 -15.07
CA ILE A 41 26.75 26.75 -14.20
C ILE A 41 25.28 26.34 -14.27
N VAL A 42 25.02 25.19 -14.87
CA VAL A 42 23.67 24.65 -15.11
C VAL A 42 23.46 23.32 -14.40
N LEU A 43 22.21 23.00 -14.12
CA LEU A 43 21.79 21.66 -13.67
C LEU A 43 21.68 20.73 -14.88
N PHE A 44 22.50 19.69 -14.95
CA PHE A 44 22.46 18.72 -16.05
C PHE A 44 21.20 17.84 -16.00
N ASP A 45 20.80 17.38 -14.82
CA ASP A 45 19.65 16.49 -14.63
C ASP A 45 18.33 17.27 -14.51
N ASN A 46 18.15 18.32 -15.31
CA ASN A 46 16.98 19.19 -15.26
C ASN A 46 15.75 18.55 -15.94
N ALA A 47 14.59 18.65 -15.30
CA ALA A 47 13.32 18.14 -15.82
C ALA A 47 12.43 19.21 -16.50
N ASP A 48 12.68 20.51 -16.28
CA ASP A 48 11.78 21.61 -16.71
C ASP A 48 12.23 22.31 -18.00
N GLY A 49 13.42 21.98 -18.52
CA GLY A 49 14.01 22.64 -19.70
C GLY A 49 14.44 24.10 -19.49
N ARG A 50 14.31 24.64 -18.28
CA ARG A 50 14.78 25.98 -17.89
C ARG A 50 16.13 25.87 -17.17
N PHE A 51 17.21 26.27 -17.84
CA PHE A 51 18.57 26.09 -17.33
C PHE A 51 19.15 27.33 -16.64
N GLU A 52 18.53 28.50 -16.83
CA GLU A 52 19.03 29.79 -16.33
C GLU A 52 18.36 30.19 -15.01
N GLY A 53 19.16 30.74 -14.08
CA GLY A 53 18.69 31.32 -12.82
C GLY A 53 18.13 32.73 -12.98
N ALA A 54 17.66 33.34 -11.88
CA ALA A 54 17.18 34.72 -11.93
C ALA A 54 18.33 35.71 -12.17
N SER A 55 18.15 36.64 -13.12
CA SER A 55 19.07 37.77 -13.29
C SER A 55 18.99 38.69 -12.07
N THR A 56 20.07 38.72 -11.32
CA THR A 56 20.24 39.50 -10.09
C THR A 56 21.52 40.32 -10.15
N LYS A 57 21.76 41.21 -9.18
CA LYS A 57 23.01 41.97 -9.12
C LYS A 57 24.11 41.14 -8.48
N ALA A 58 25.30 41.13 -9.07
CA ALA A 58 26.51 40.61 -8.46
C ALA A 58 27.15 41.67 -7.56
N VAL A 59 27.87 41.22 -6.54
CA VAL A 59 28.63 42.07 -5.61
C VAL A 59 30.11 41.97 -5.98
N ILE A 60 30.73 43.09 -6.30
CA ILE A 60 32.13 43.14 -6.72
C ILE A 60 32.93 43.89 -5.64
N ARG A 61 34.02 43.29 -5.17
CA ARG A 61 35.01 43.90 -4.27
C ARG A 61 36.14 44.57 -5.06
N TYR A 62 36.78 45.56 -4.45
CA TYR A 62 37.87 46.35 -5.06
C TYR A 62 39.08 45.52 -5.53
N ASP A 63 39.27 44.33 -4.98
CA ASP A 63 40.32 43.39 -5.35
C ASP A 63 40.00 42.55 -6.61
N GLY A 64 38.81 42.75 -7.20
CA GLY A 64 38.33 42.00 -8.35
C GLY A 64 37.51 40.75 -7.99
N THR A 65 37.29 40.48 -6.70
CA THR A 65 36.46 39.34 -6.28
C THR A 65 34.98 39.63 -6.56
N VAL A 66 34.35 38.76 -7.34
CA VAL A 66 32.93 38.83 -7.71
C VAL A 66 32.19 37.72 -6.99
N THR A 67 31.19 38.08 -6.19
CA THR A 67 30.26 37.13 -5.57
C THR A 67 28.88 37.30 -6.20
N TRP A 68 28.30 36.20 -6.68
CA TRP A 68 26.97 36.16 -7.27
C TRP A 68 26.16 35.01 -6.68
N THR A 69 24.98 35.33 -6.14
CA THR A 69 24.12 34.37 -5.42
C THR A 69 22.68 34.46 -5.95
N PRO A 70 22.41 34.04 -7.19
CA PRO A 70 21.06 34.05 -7.74
C PRO A 70 20.16 33.04 -7.01
N PRO A 71 18.89 33.41 -6.70
CA PRO A 71 17.88 32.44 -6.31
C PRO A 71 17.43 31.66 -7.56
N ALA A 72 17.29 30.35 -7.42
CA ALA A 72 16.82 29.48 -8.48
C ALA A 72 15.83 28.44 -7.94
N ASN A 73 14.82 28.15 -8.75
CA ASN A 73 13.94 26.99 -8.56
C ASN A 73 14.42 25.89 -9.51
N TYR A 74 15.09 24.89 -8.95
CA TYR A 74 15.56 23.74 -9.73
C TYR A 74 14.56 22.60 -9.64
N LYS A 75 14.23 22.04 -10.80
CA LYS A 75 13.48 20.78 -10.91
C LYS A 75 14.42 19.69 -11.42
N SER A 76 14.95 18.88 -10.51
CA SER A 76 15.83 17.77 -10.86
C SER A 76 15.06 16.47 -11.13
N SER A 77 15.52 15.74 -12.13
CA SER A 77 15.15 14.36 -12.42
C SER A 77 15.85 13.44 -11.42
N CYS A 78 15.07 12.76 -10.58
CA CYS A 78 15.56 11.80 -9.60
C CYS A 78 14.73 10.52 -9.70
N THR A 79 15.39 9.36 -9.71
CA THR A 79 14.72 8.07 -9.65
C THR A 79 14.34 7.77 -8.21
N ILE A 80 13.06 7.55 -7.96
CA ILE A 80 12.57 7.20 -6.62
C ILE A 80 12.35 5.68 -6.49
N ASP A 81 12.61 5.15 -5.29
CA ASP A 81 12.29 3.77 -4.93
C ASP A 81 11.09 3.75 -3.97
N VAL A 82 9.96 3.25 -4.47
CA VAL A 82 8.67 3.23 -3.74
C VAL A 82 8.38 1.87 -3.09
N THR A 83 9.32 0.93 -3.10
CA THR A 83 9.12 -0.45 -2.61
C THR A 83 8.50 -0.47 -1.20
N PHE A 84 8.99 0.39 -0.31
CA PHE A 84 8.57 0.44 1.11
C PHE A 84 7.73 1.66 1.48
N PHE A 85 7.03 2.24 0.52
CA PHE A 85 6.13 3.36 0.76
C PHE A 85 5.13 3.05 1.90
N PRO A 86 4.85 4.00 2.84
CA PRO A 86 5.36 5.37 2.97
C PRO A 86 6.60 5.48 3.89
N PHE A 87 7.25 4.35 4.22
CA PHE A 87 8.43 4.27 5.08
C PHE A 87 9.71 4.23 4.24
N ASP A 88 9.84 5.20 3.35
CA ASP A 88 10.89 5.27 2.34
C ASP A 88 11.97 6.30 2.66
N LEU A 89 13.20 5.96 2.25
CA LEU A 89 14.35 6.86 2.16
C LEU A 89 14.64 7.05 0.68
N GLN A 90 14.79 8.30 0.26
CA GLN A 90 15.11 8.65 -1.12
C GLN A 90 16.50 9.30 -1.15
N ASN A 91 17.31 8.93 -2.14
CA ASN A 91 18.60 9.54 -2.41
C ASN A 91 18.53 10.24 -3.77
N CYS A 92 18.38 11.56 -3.75
CA CYS A 92 18.29 12.36 -4.96
C CYS A 92 19.54 13.20 -5.14
N SER A 93 20.12 13.15 -6.33
CA SER A 93 21.29 13.94 -6.69
C SER A 93 20.92 15.13 -7.58
N MET A 94 21.64 16.23 -7.42
CA MET A 94 21.64 17.37 -8.34
C MET A 94 23.06 17.59 -8.85
N LYS A 95 23.23 17.56 -10.17
CA LYS A 95 24.54 17.64 -10.82
C LYS A 95 24.71 18.98 -11.53
N PHE A 96 25.61 19.81 -11.03
CA PHE A 96 25.93 21.12 -11.56
C PHE A 96 27.27 21.11 -12.29
N GLY A 97 27.34 21.81 -13.42
CA GLY A 97 28.58 21.98 -14.17
C GLY A 97 28.45 23.10 -15.20
N SER A 98 29.58 23.52 -15.77
CA SER A 98 29.55 24.41 -16.94
C SER A 98 29.00 23.66 -18.14
N TRP A 99 28.21 24.34 -18.96
CA TRP A 99 27.69 23.78 -20.21
C TRP A 99 28.68 23.93 -21.37
N THR A 100 29.36 25.08 -21.45
CA THR A 100 30.21 25.46 -22.58
C THR A 100 31.70 25.29 -22.34
N TYR A 101 32.19 25.52 -21.12
CA TYR A 101 33.62 25.48 -20.80
C TYR A 101 34.05 24.08 -20.38
N ASP A 102 35.27 23.70 -20.79
CA ASP A 102 35.95 22.55 -20.23
C ASP A 102 36.75 22.92 -18.97
N GLY A 103 37.29 21.92 -18.28
CA GLY A 103 38.06 22.12 -17.06
C GLY A 103 39.40 22.82 -17.26
N SER A 104 39.89 22.96 -18.50
CA SER A 104 41.08 23.77 -18.78
C SER A 104 40.77 25.28 -18.72
N GLN A 105 39.51 25.65 -18.91
CA GLN A 105 39.03 27.04 -18.91
C GLN A 105 38.35 27.41 -17.60
N VAL A 106 37.45 26.57 -17.10
CA VAL A 106 36.69 26.79 -15.86
C VAL A 106 36.79 25.57 -14.96
N ASP A 107 37.47 25.71 -13.83
CA ASP A 107 37.46 24.70 -12.77
C ASP A 107 36.45 25.07 -11.67
N ILE A 108 35.73 24.06 -11.18
CA ILE A 108 34.72 24.23 -10.13
C ILE A 108 35.29 23.65 -8.83
N ILE A 109 35.25 24.44 -7.77
CA ILE A 109 35.76 24.09 -6.44
C ILE A 109 34.61 24.25 -5.46
N LEU A 110 34.36 23.24 -4.61
CA LEU A 110 33.38 23.36 -3.54
C LEU A 110 33.96 24.24 -2.41
N GLU A 111 33.19 25.22 -1.97
CA GLU A 111 33.50 25.99 -0.76
C GLU A 111 33.34 25.13 0.50
N ASP A 112 32.28 24.34 0.56
CA ASP A 112 31.96 23.42 1.65
C ASP A 112 31.42 22.10 1.09
N GLN A 113 31.68 21.00 1.80
CA GLN A 113 31.13 19.69 1.51
C GLN A 113 29.67 19.60 1.97
N ASP A 114 29.28 20.27 3.05
CA ASP A 114 27.91 20.24 3.53
C ASP A 114 27.06 21.35 2.89
N VAL A 115 25.81 21.02 2.57
CA VAL A 115 24.85 22.02 2.08
C VAL A 115 24.41 22.89 3.25
N ASP A 116 24.52 24.22 3.10
CA ASP A 116 24.06 25.17 4.11
C ASP A 116 22.54 25.06 4.30
N LYS A 117 22.12 24.89 5.56
CA LYS A 117 20.73 24.73 6.00
C LYS A 117 20.26 25.85 6.94
N ARG A 118 21.04 26.93 7.10
CA ARG A 118 20.71 28.03 8.05
C ARG A 118 19.35 28.66 7.79
N ASP A 119 19.01 28.87 6.53
CA ASP A 119 17.73 29.44 6.08
C ASP A 119 16.78 28.36 5.54
N PHE A 120 16.96 27.10 5.96
CA PHE A 120 16.08 26.00 5.56
C PHE A 120 14.71 26.15 6.23
N PHE A 121 13.66 26.05 5.41
CA PHE A 121 12.28 25.98 5.89
C PHE A 121 11.81 24.53 5.87
N ASP A 122 11.39 24.03 7.04
CA ASP A 122 11.01 22.64 7.21
C ASP A 122 9.83 22.24 6.31
N ASN A 123 9.93 21.07 5.69
CA ASN A 123 8.89 20.48 4.87
C ASN A 123 8.00 19.57 5.74
N GLY A 124 6.68 19.70 5.63
CA GLY A 124 5.73 18.90 6.41
C GLY A 124 5.62 17.43 5.99
N GLU A 125 6.20 17.04 4.85
CA GLU A 125 6.19 15.66 4.34
C GLU A 125 7.58 15.01 4.36
N TRP A 126 8.66 15.79 4.26
CA TRP A 126 10.02 15.29 4.06
C TRP A 126 11.01 15.88 5.07
N GLU A 127 11.84 15.02 5.65
CA GLU A 127 12.96 15.37 6.51
C GLU A 127 14.28 15.16 5.76
N ILE A 128 15.21 16.12 5.83
CA ILE A 128 16.54 15.99 5.24
C ILE A 128 17.45 15.27 6.24
N VAL A 129 17.83 14.03 5.94
CA VAL A 129 18.75 13.22 6.77
C VAL A 129 20.19 13.66 6.54
N SER A 130 20.60 13.77 5.28
CA SER A 130 21.94 14.27 4.91
C SER A 130 21.91 14.99 3.58
N ALA A 131 22.67 16.08 3.46
CA ALA A 131 22.82 16.83 2.22
C ALA A 131 24.30 17.16 2.03
N THR A 132 24.96 16.49 1.09
CA THR A 132 26.41 16.56 0.90
C THR A 132 26.77 16.79 -0.56
N GLY A 133 27.81 17.58 -0.80
CA GLY A 133 28.40 17.89 -2.10
C GLY A 133 29.66 17.08 -2.36
N SER A 134 29.87 16.69 -3.61
CA SER A 134 31.09 16.01 -4.05
C SER A 134 31.53 16.54 -5.40
N LYS A 135 32.84 16.78 -5.58
CA LYS A 135 33.42 17.11 -6.89
C LYS A 135 33.58 15.82 -7.69
N GLY A 136 33.20 15.87 -8.95
CA GLY A 136 33.49 14.83 -9.93
C GLY A 136 34.05 15.41 -11.20
N ASN A 137 34.54 14.53 -12.07
CA ASN A 137 35.07 14.92 -13.37
C ASN A 137 34.60 13.92 -14.43
N ARG A 138 33.98 14.42 -15.49
CA ARG A 138 33.60 13.62 -16.65
C ARG A 138 34.65 13.81 -17.73
N THR A 139 35.29 12.74 -18.15
CA THR A 139 36.20 12.76 -19.30
C THR A 139 35.45 12.37 -20.57
N ASP A 140 35.59 13.17 -21.62
CA ASP A 140 35.08 12.86 -22.96
C ASP A 140 36.19 13.09 -23.99
N GLY A 141 36.78 12.00 -24.48
CA GLY A 141 37.98 12.04 -25.32
C GLY A 141 39.17 12.68 -24.61
N SER A 142 39.65 13.81 -25.14
CA SER A 142 40.77 14.58 -24.57
C SER A 142 40.33 15.70 -23.62
N CYS A 143 39.04 16.03 -23.57
CA CYS A 143 38.50 17.08 -22.73
C CYS A 143 38.00 16.49 -21.40
N TRP A 144 38.11 17.27 -20.34
CA TRP A 144 37.58 16.92 -19.03
C TRP A 144 36.63 18.02 -18.55
N TYR A 145 35.50 17.61 -17.99
CA TYR A 145 34.40 18.49 -17.61
C TYR A 145 34.16 18.34 -16.10
N PRO A 146 34.63 19.29 -15.28
CA PRO A 146 34.36 19.27 -13.85
C PRO A 146 32.87 19.46 -13.59
N TYR A 147 32.36 18.74 -12.61
CA TYR A 147 31.00 18.92 -12.11
C TYR A 147 30.98 18.75 -10.59
N VAL A 148 29.93 19.28 -9.97
CA VAL A 148 29.63 19.10 -8.56
C VAL A 148 28.30 18.39 -8.44
N THR A 149 28.28 17.30 -7.66
CA THR A 149 27.05 16.56 -7.37
C THR A 149 26.67 16.78 -5.91
N TYR A 150 25.51 17.36 -5.68
CA TYR A 150 24.88 17.43 -4.36
C TYR A 150 23.91 16.27 -4.18
N SER A 151 24.12 15.43 -3.17
CA SER A 151 23.28 14.28 -2.84
C SER A 151 22.43 14.59 -1.61
N PHE A 152 21.12 14.46 -1.77
CA PHE A 152 20.10 14.69 -0.74
C PHE A 152 19.49 13.34 -0.37
N VAL A 153 19.79 12.90 0.84
CA VAL A 153 19.10 11.77 1.46
C VAL A 153 17.95 12.32 2.28
N ILE A 154 16.73 12.07 1.82
CA ILE A 154 15.49 12.55 2.42
C ILE A 154 14.63 11.39 2.89
N LYS A 155 13.96 11.58 4.02
CA LYS A 155 13.09 10.61 4.68
C LYS A 155 11.66 11.13 4.69
N ARG A 156 10.69 10.28 4.34
CA ARG A 156 9.27 10.67 4.40
C ARG A 156 8.74 10.60 5.83
N LEU A 157 7.88 11.56 6.18
CA LEU A 157 7.06 11.54 7.39
C LEU A 157 5.75 10.77 7.09
N PRO A 158 5.56 9.55 7.65
CA PRO A 158 4.54 8.61 7.17
C PRO A 158 3.15 8.79 7.80
N LEU A 159 2.96 9.75 8.70
CA LEU A 159 1.75 9.83 9.55
C LEU A 159 0.46 9.94 8.72
N PHE A 160 0.46 10.83 7.72
CA PHE A 160 -0.69 11.04 6.84
C PHE A 160 -1.10 9.75 6.11
N TYR A 161 -0.13 9.09 5.46
CA TYR A 161 -0.37 7.85 4.71
C TYR A 161 -0.73 6.67 5.62
N THR A 162 -0.16 6.61 6.82
CA THR A 162 -0.52 5.57 7.82
C THR A 162 -1.99 5.68 8.22
N LEU A 163 -2.47 6.89 8.53
CA LEU A 163 -3.84 7.10 9.00
C LEU A 163 -4.89 6.94 7.89
N PHE A 164 -4.62 7.45 6.70
CA PHE A 164 -5.63 7.53 5.63
C PHE A 164 -5.52 6.44 4.56
N LEU A 165 -4.40 5.72 4.46
CA LEU A 165 -4.25 4.58 3.55
C LEU A 165 -4.10 3.26 4.31
N ILE A 166 -3.12 3.14 5.21
CA ILE A 166 -2.79 1.85 5.84
C ILE A 166 -3.91 1.36 6.77
N ILE A 167 -4.41 2.21 7.68
CA ILE A 167 -5.47 1.82 8.63
C ILE A 167 -6.75 1.36 7.91
N PRO A 168 -7.29 2.11 6.91
CA PRO A 168 -8.45 1.64 6.14
C PRO A 168 -8.21 0.32 5.41
N CYS A 169 -7.02 0.12 4.83
CA CYS A 169 -6.68 -1.14 4.15
C CYS A 169 -6.72 -2.33 5.12
N ILE A 170 -6.13 -2.19 6.32
CA ILE A 170 -6.18 -3.24 7.36
C ILE A 170 -7.63 -3.51 7.77
N GLY A 171 -8.44 -2.47 7.93
CA GLY A 171 -9.87 -2.58 8.24
C GLY A 171 -10.65 -3.35 7.18
N LEU A 172 -10.42 -3.04 5.90
CA LEU A 172 -11.04 -3.75 4.78
C LEU A 172 -10.64 -5.22 4.75
N SER A 173 -9.35 -5.52 4.94
CA SER A 173 -8.85 -6.89 5.01
C SER A 173 -9.51 -7.70 6.14
N PHE A 174 -9.75 -7.07 7.30
CA PHE A 174 -10.50 -7.71 8.39
C PHE A 174 -11.97 -8.01 7.98
N LEU A 175 -12.63 -7.06 7.32
CA LEU A 175 -14.00 -7.25 6.83
C LEU A 175 -14.11 -8.42 5.83
N THR A 176 -13.07 -8.70 5.03
CA THR A 176 -13.07 -9.84 4.09
C THR A 176 -13.23 -11.20 4.79
N VAL A 177 -12.67 -11.35 5.99
CA VAL A 177 -12.78 -12.58 6.78
C VAL A 177 -14.11 -12.61 7.53
N LEU A 178 -14.57 -11.45 8.03
CA LEU A 178 -15.83 -11.32 8.76
C LEU A 178 -17.05 -11.74 7.93
N VAL A 179 -17.00 -11.57 6.59
CA VAL A 179 -18.02 -12.05 5.65
C VAL A 179 -18.40 -13.52 5.87
N PHE A 180 -17.44 -14.40 6.14
CA PHE A 180 -17.71 -15.83 6.31
C PHE A 180 -18.34 -16.17 7.66
N TYR A 181 -18.30 -15.23 8.61
CA TYR A 181 -18.97 -15.37 9.90
C TYR A 181 -20.46 -15.02 9.81
N LEU A 182 -20.86 -14.20 8.83
CA LEU A 182 -22.25 -13.77 8.65
C LEU A 182 -23.10 -14.95 8.12
N PRO A 183 -24.25 -15.26 8.76
CA PRO A 183 -25.13 -16.31 8.31
C PRO A 183 -25.75 -15.98 6.95
N SER A 184 -25.91 -16.98 6.08
CA SER A 184 -26.46 -16.86 4.72
C SER A 184 -27.98 -16.65 4.66
N ASN A 185 -28.65 -16.52 5.80
CA ASN A 185 -30.11 -16.39 5.87
C ASN A 185 -30.61 -15.01 5.41
N GLU A 186 -29.72 -14.01 5.45
CA GLU A 186 -30.00 -12.62 5.09
C GLU A 186 -29.15 -12.30 3.86
N GLY A 187 -29.77 -11.85 2.76
CA GLY A 187 -29.07 -11.56 1.48
C GLY A 187 -27.97 -10.49 1.58
N GLU A 188 -27.76 -9.90 2.76
CA GLU A 188 -26.75 -8.91 3.08
C GLU A 188 -25.32 -9.42 2.91
N LYS A 189 -25.08 -10.73 3.03
CA LYS A 189 -23.75 -11.34 2.83
C LYS A 189 -23.14 -11.01 1.47
N LEU A 190 -23.94 -11.08 0.39
CA LEU A 190 -23.46 -10.77 -0.96
C LEU A 190 -23.18 -9.27 -1.12
N SER A 191 -24.06 -8.43 -0.56
CA SER A 191 -23.92 -6.97 -0.58
C SER A 191 -22.64 -6.49 0.13
N LEU A 192 -22.32 -7.10 1.27
CA LEU A 192 -21.09 -6.81 2.01
C LEU A 192 -19.85 -7.17 1.18
N CYS A 193 -19.82 -8.35 0.54
CA CYS A 193 -18.70 -8.77 -0.31
C CYS A 193 -18.47 -7.82 -1.48
N THR A 194 -19.54 -7.42 -2.18
CA THR A 194 -19.44 -6.49 -3.32
C THR A 194 -18.98 -5.11 -2.87
N SER A 195 -19.47 -4.64 -1.72
CA SER A 195 -19.06 -3.34 -1.17
C SER A 195 -17.58 -3.30 -0.80
N VAL A 196 -17.07 -4.38 -0.20
CA VAL A 196 -15.64 -4.52 0.12
C VAL A 196 -14.78 -4.59 -1.14
N LEU A 197 -15.21 -5.32 -2.17
CA LEU A 197 -14.51 -5.39 -3.46
C LEU A 197 -14.40 -4.00 -4.11
N VAL A 198 -15.52 -3.27 -4.20
CA VAL A 198 -15.54 -1.92 -4.78
C VAL A 198 -14.65 -0.97 -3.99
N SER A 199 -14.69 -1.03 -2.65
CA SER A 199 -13.83 -0.21 -1.80
C SER A 199 -12.35 -0.50 -2.03
N LEU A 200 -11.94 -1.77 -2.12
CA LEU A 200 -10.56 -2.15 -2.43
C LEU A 200 -10.10 -1.63 -3.80
N THR A 201 -10.97 -1.70 -4.82
CA THR A 201 -10.67 -1.15 -6.15
C THR A 201 -10.45 0.37 -6.09
N VAL A 202 -11.29 1.10 -5.34
CA VAL A 202 -11.12 2.55 -5.16
C VAL A 202 -9.79 2.87 -4.47
N PHE A 203 -9.43 2.14 -3.40
CA PHE A 203 -8.13 2.34 -2.74
C PHE A 203 -6.93 2.03 -3.64
N LEU A 204 -7.04 1.01 -4.50
CA LEU A 204 -6.01 0.70 -5.48
C LEU A 204 -5.82 1.85 -6.49
N LEU A 205 -6.93 2.41 -7.00
CA LEU A 205 -6.89 3.57 -7.90
C LEU A 205 -6.25 4.79 -7.23
N VAL A 206 -6.59 5.07 -5.97
CA VAL A 206 -5.97 6.16 -5.20
C VAL A 206 -4.45 5.95 -5.07
N ILE A 207 -4.00 4.72 -4.84
CA ILE A 207 -2.57 4.41 -4.75
C ILE A 207 -1.86 4.56 -6.10
N GLU A 208 -2.52 4.18 -7.20
CA GLU A 208 -1.99 4.39 -8.56
C GLU A 208 -1.85 5.89 -8.90
N GLU A 209 -2.75 6.75 -8.41
CA GLU A 209 -2.65 8.20 -8.62
C GLU A 209 -1.53 8.85 -7.81
N ILE A 210 -1.27 8.38 -6.58
CA ILE A 210 -0.25 8.97 -5.68
C ILE A 210 1.16 8.55 -6.08
N ILE A 211 1.34 7.32 -6.56
CA ILE A 211 2.64 6.73 -6.85
C ILE A 211 2.96 6.94 -8.34
N PRO A 212 4.15 7.44 -8.70
CA PRO A 212 4.47 7.63 -10.12
C PRO A 212 4.49 6.28 -10.84
N SER A 213 4.04 6.28 -12.09
CA SER A 213 4.03 5.12 -12.97
C SER A 213 5.46 4.67 -13.32
N SER A 214 6.02 3.81 -12.48
CA SER A 214 7.34 3.18 -12.67
C SER A 214 7.17 1.67 -12.76
N SER A 215 7.71 1.07 -13.82
CA SER A 215 7.73 -0.39 -13.99
C SER A 215 8.90 -1.08 -13.28
N LYS A 216 9.81 -0.31 -12.65
CA LYS A 216 11.02 -0.88 -12.03
C LYS A 216 10.72 -1.66 -10.76
N VAL A 217 9.82 -1.14 -9.93
CA VAL A 217 9.47 -1.72 -8.64
C VAL A 217 8.01 -1.41 -8.32
N ILE A 218 7.27 -2.39 -7.81
CA ILE A 218 5.89 -2.23 -7.35
C ILE A 218 5.94 -2.04 -5.82
N PRO A 219 5.20 -1.08 -5.26
CA PRO A 219 5.13 -0.87 -3.82
C PRO A 219 4.48 -2.08 -3.12
N LEU A 220 5.01 -2.49 -1.96
CA LEU A 220 4.49 -3.64 -1.19
C LEU A 220 2.99 -3.47 -0.82
N ILE A 221 2.54 -2.23 -0.57
CA ILE A 221 1.12 -1.95 -0.30
C ILE A 221 0.23 -2.24 -1.52
N GLY A 222 0.73 -1.98 -2.73
CA GLY A 222 0.02 -2.29 -3.98
C GLY A 222 -0.08 -3.80 -4.19
N GLU A 223 1.00 -4.53 -3.95
CA GLU A 223 1.00 -6.00 -3.97
C GLU A 223 -0.02 -6.58 -2.95
N TYR A 224 -0.07 -6.01 -1.74
CA TYR A 224 -1.03 -6.41 -0.71
C TYR A 224 -2.49 -6.19 -1.13
N LEU A 225 -2.81 -5.04 -1.74
CA LEU A 225 -4.15 -4.76 -2.22
C LEU A 225 -4.57 -5.66 -3.37
N VAL A 226 -3.66 -5.95 -4.31
CA VAL A 226 -3.92 -6.90 -5.40
C VAL A 226 -4.13 -8.31 -4.86
N PHE A 227 -3.29 -8.75 -3.91
CA PHE A 227 -3.46 -10.02 -3.21
C PHE A 227 -4.83 -10.10 -2.52
N THR A 228 -5.22 -9.05 -1.79
CA THR A 228 -6.53 -8.97 -1.12
C THR A 228 -7.68 -8.98 -2.14
N MET A 229 -7.54 -8.30 -3.28
CA MET A 229 -8.55 -8.27 -4.34
C MET A 229 -8.76 -9.65 -4.97
N ILE A 230 -7.68 -10.37 -5.30
CA ILE A 230 -7.76 -11.76 -5.79
C ILE A 230 -8.45 -12.64 -4.74
N PHE A 231 -8.13 -12.43 -3.46
CA PHE A 231 -8.73 -13.20 -2.38
C PHE A 231 -10.23 -12.91 -2.18
N VAL A 232 -10.65 -11.64 -2.26
CA VAL A 232 -12.06 -11.24 -2.18
C VAL A 232 -12.85 -11.77 -3.36
N THR A 233 -12.29 -11.76 -4.57
CA THR A 233 -12.98 -12.34 -5.74
C THR A 233 -13.19 -13.85 -5.59
N LEU A 234 -12.20 -14.59 -5.08
CA LEU A 234 -12.36 -16.01 -4.74
C LEU A 234 -13.40 -16.21 -3.62
N SER A 235 -13.42 -15.34 -2.61
CA SER A 235 -14.44 -15.36 -1.54
C SER A 235 -15.85 -15.17 -2.11
N ILE A 236 -16.06 -14.23 -3.04
CA ILE A 236 -17.35 -14.04 -3.72
C ILE A 236 -17.79 -15.31 -4.46
N MET A 237 -16.88 -15.95 -5.20
CA MET A 237 -17.20 -17.19 -5.90
C MET A 237 -17.61 -18.33 -4.95
N VAL A 238 -16.89 -18.47 -3.83
CA VAL A 238 -17.19 -19.45 -2.79
C VAL A 238 -18.51 -19.16 -2.09
N THR A 239 -18.81 -17.89 -1.78
CA THR A 239 -20.06 -17.51 -1.11
C THR A 239 -21.27 -17.72 -2.03
N VAL A 240 -21.17 -17.43 -3.33
CA VAL A 240 -22.22 -17.76 -4.31
C VAL A 240 -22.46 -19.27 -4.35
N PHE A 241 -21.39 -20.08 -4.34
CA PHE A 241 -21.50 -21.54 -4.28
C PHE A 241 -22.15 -22.03 -2.97
N ALA A 242 -21.77 -21.46 -1.83
CA ALA A 242 -22.35 -21.80 -0.52
C ALA A 242 -23.84 -21.43 -0.44
N ILE A 243 -24.23 -20.26 -0.97
CA ILE A 243 -25.63 -19.82 -1.07
C ILE A 243 -26.42 -20.76 -1.98
N ASN A 244 -25.85 -21.19 -3.11
CA ASN A 244 -26.49 -22.15 -4.02
C ASN A 244 -26.78 -23.48 -3.31
N ILE A 245 -25.85 -23.97 -2.48
CA ILE A 245 -26.04 -25.15 -1.64
C ILE A 245 -27.10 -24.91 -0.56
N HIS A 246 -27.09 -23.74 0.09
CA HIS A 246 -28.03 -23.37 1.15
C HIS A 246 -29.50 -23.35 0.67
N HIS A 247 -29.74 -22.85 -0.54
CA HIS A 247 -31.08 -22.80 -1.15
C HIS A 247 -31.48 -24.07 -1.91
N ARG A 248 -30.65 -25.13 -1.88
CA ARG A 248 -31.00 -26.41 -2.51
C ARG A 248 -32.15 -27.07 -1.73
N SER A 249 -33.36 -26.97 -2.28
CA SER A 249 -34.58 -27.56 -1.71
C SER A 249 -34.78 -29.01 -2.15
N SER A 250 -35.40 -29.82 -1.28
CA SER A 250 -35.65 -31.25 -1.45
C SER A 250 -36.47 -31.61 -2.70
N SER A 251 -37.22 -30.67 -3.31
CA SER A 251 -38.08 -30.97 -4.46
C SER A 251 -37.35 -31.21 -5.79
N THR A 252 -36.08 -30.79 -5.92
CA THR A 252 -35.30 -30.95 -7.17
C THR A 252 -34.16 -31.97 -7.05
N HIS A 253 -33.81 -32.40 -5.84
CA HIS A 253 -32.66 -33.26 -5.56
C HIS A 253 -32.94 -34.21 -4.39
N ASP A 254 -33.65 -35.29 -4.67
CA ASP A 254 -34.16 -36.25 -3.67
C ASP A 254 -33.06 -37.09 -2.96
N ALA A 255 -31.82 -37.12 -3.45
CA ALA A 255 -30.77 -37.96 -2.87
C ALA A 255 -29.44 -37.22 -2.75
N MET A 256 -29.11 -36.83 -1.52
CA MET A 256 -27.76 -36.38 -1.18
C MET A 256 -26.78 -37.55 -1.39
N ALA A 257 -25.73 -37.32 -2.18
CA ALA A 257 -24.77 -38.38 -2.48
C ALA A 257 -24.11 -38.91 -1.18
N PRO A 258 -23.98 -40.25 -1.00
CA PRO A 258 -23.53 -40.84 0.27
C PRO A 258 -22.16 -40.35 0.76
N TRP A 259 -21.27 -40.00 -0.18
CA TRP A 259 -19.94 -39.46 0.14
C TRP A 259 -20.02 -38.05 0.74
N VAL A 260 -20.94 -37.19 0.25
CA VAL A 260 -21.15 -35.83 0.77
C VAL A 260 -21.66 -35.93 2.20
N ARG A 261 -22.56 -36.88 2.47
CA ARG A 261 -23.12 -37.11 3.82
C ARG A 261 -22.02 -37.51 4.80
N LYS A 262 -21.16 -38.46 4.42
CA LYS A 262 -20.06 -38.91 5.29
C LYS A 262 -19.01 -37.82 5.53
N LEU A 263 -18.73 -36.99 4.54
CA LEU A 263 -17.73 -35.93 4.63
C LEU A 263 -18.24 -34.73 5.46
N PHE A 264 -19.38 -34.15 5.07
CA PHE A 264 -19.89 -32.89 5.64
C PHE A 264 -20.72 -33.04 6.91
N LEU A 265 -21.38 -34.19 7.14
CA LEU A 265 -22.18 -34.39 8.37
C LEU A 265 -21.43 -35.16 9.47
N HIS A 266 -20.38 -35.93 9.13
CA HIS A 266 -19.65 -36.74 10.12
C HIS A 266 -18.18 -36.38 10.33
N LYS A 267 -17.40 -36.13 9.27
CA LYS A 267 -15.95 -35.89 9.40
C LYS A 267 -15.60 -34.42 9.65
N LEU A 268 -16.08 -33.51 8.80
CA LEU A 268 -15.77 -32.07 8.87
C LEU A 268 -16.30 -31.38 10.14
N PRO A 269 -17.53 -31.64 10.63
CA PRO A 269 -18.03 -31.00 11.86
C PRO A 269 -17.20 -31.37 13.10
N LYS A 270 -16.70 -32.61 13.16
CA LYS A 270 -15.81 -33.08 14.23
C LYS A 270 -14.44 -32.40 14.18
N LEU A 271 -13.90 -32.15 12.98
CA LEU A 271 -12.66 -31.40 12.78
C LEU A 271 -12.81 -29.92 13.15
N LEU A 272 -13.98 -29.33 12.84
CA LEU A 272 -14.31 -27.92 13.07
C LEU A 272 -14.97 -27.66 14.44
N CYS A 273 -15.00 -28.66 15.34
CA CYS A 273 -15.62 -28.59 16.67
C CYS A 273 -17.08 -28.08 16.66
N MET A 274 -17.86 -28.42 15.64
CA MET A 274 -19.29 -28.12 15.59
C MET A 274 -20.11 -29.23 16.25
N ARG A 275 -21.06 -28.86 17.11
CA ARG A 275 -22.04 -29.80 17.67
C ARG A 275 -23.07 -30.15 16.59
N SER A 276 -23.12 -31.42 16.18
CA SER A 276 -24.06 -31.90 15.16
C SER A 276 -25.48 -31.97 15.71
N HIS A 277 -26.48 -31.58 14.90
CA HIS A 277 -27.90 -31.68 15.26
C HIS A 277 -28.42 -33.13 15.30
N VAL A 278 -27.64 -34.07 14.75
CA VAL A 278 -27.96 -35.51 14.69
C VAL A 278 -28.08 -36.14 16.09
N ASP A 279 -27.44 -35.58 17.10
CA ASP A 279 -27.51 -36.10 18.48
C ASP A 279 -28.86 -35.83 19.18
N ARG A 280 -29.72 -34.97 18.62
CA ARG A 280 -31.04 -34.66 19.21
C ARG A 280 -32.14 -35.67 18.86
N TYR A 281 -32.02 -36.38 17.73
CA TYR A 281 -33.09 -37.25 17.23
C TYR A 281 -33.04 -38.68 17.78
N PHE A 282 -31.86 -39.21 18.08
CA PHE A 282 -31.75 -40.56 18.67
C PHE A 282 -32.35 -40.61 20.09
N ALA A 283 -32.41 -39.49 20.80
CA ALA A 283 -33.00 -39.41 22.13
C ALA A 283 -34.54 -39.43 22.13
N GLN A 284 -35.20 -39.10 21.02
CA GLN A 284 -36.66 -38.94 20.98
C GLN A 284 -37.39 -40.19 20.44
N LYS A 285 -36.67 -41.13 19.83
CA LYS A 285 -37.26 -42.35 19.25
C LYS A 285 -37.48 -43.48 20.26
N GLU A 286 -36.98 -43.37 21.48
CA GLU A 286 -37.13 -44.38 22.54
C GLU A 286 -38.38 -44.18 23.43
N GLU A 287 -39.10 -43.06 23.33
CA GLU A 287 -40.21 -42.74 24.26
C GLU A 287 -41.63 -42.95 23.69
N THR A 288 -41.82 -43.53 22.51
CA THR A 288 -43.17 -43.67 21.92
C THR A 288 -43.50 -45.06 21.38
N GLU A 289 -43.31 -46.08 22.22
CA GLU A 289 -44.04 -47.36 22.08
C GLU A 289 -44.85 -47.63 23.36
N GLY A 290 -46.11 -47.21 23.35
CA GLY A 290 -47.09 -47.48 24.40
C GLY A 290 -48.49 -47.56 23.81
N GLY A 291 -48.98 -48.78 23.62
CA GLY A 291 -50.21 -49.08 22.89
C GLY A 291 -51.52 -48.73 23.59
N GLY A 292 -52.61 -48.83 22.82
CA GLY A 292 -53.98 -48.82 23.31
C GLY A 292 -55.00 -48.84 22.17
N ARG A 293 -55.68 -49.97 21.99
CA ARG A 293 -56.77 -50.19 21.02
C ARG A 293 -58.11 -49.99 21.73
N PRO A 294 -59.13 -49.40 21.06
CA PRO A 294 -60.43 -50.09 21.10
C PRO A 294 -61.23 -50.05 19.78
N GLU A 295 -62.09 -51.06 19.62
CA GLU A 295 -63.26 -51.17 18.72
C GLU A 295 -64.33 -50.10 19.08
N SER A 296 -65.32 -49.66 18.29
CA SER A 296 -66.00 -50.12 17.07
C SER A 296 -66.88 -48.97 16.53
N SER A 297 -66.94 -48.77 15.19
CA SER A 297 -68.17 -48.41 14.42
C SER A 297 -67.82 -48.35 12.93
N ARG A 298 -68.22 -49.38 12.20
CA ARG A 298 -67.53 -49.87 10.98
C ARG A 298 -67.54 -48.98 9.73
N ASN A 299 -68.28 -47.86 9.66
CA ASN A 299 -68.34 -47.06 8.42
C ASN A 299 -67.85 -45.61 8.58
N THR A 300 -67.96 -44.99 9.76
CA THR A 300 -67.40 -43.66 10.05
C THR A 300 -65.98 -43.74 10.62
N LEU A 301 -65.65 -44.84 11.30
CA LEU A 301 -64.31 -45.09 11.85
C LEU A 301 -63.28 -45.38 10.75
N GLU A 302 -63.67 -46.05 9.66
CA GLU A 302 -62.75 -46.33 8.54
C GLU A 302 -62.35 -45.04 7.81
N ALA A 303 -63.31 -44.14 7.55
CA ALA A 303 -63.04 -42.83 6.97
C ALA A 303 -62.18 -41.94 7.90
N ALA A 304 -62.42 -41.98 9.20
CA ALA A 304 -61.61 -41.27 10.19
C ALA A 304 -60.19 -41.85 10.31
N LEU A 305 -60.05 -43.18 10.29
CA LEU A 305 -58.75 -43.86 10.31
C LEU A 305 -57.94 -43.61 9.04
N ASP A 306 -58.58 -43.56 7.87
CA ASP A 306 -57.90 -43.20 6.63
C ASP A 306 -57.52 -41.72 6.59
N SER A 307 -58.32 -40.84 7.18
CA SER A 307 -57.97 -39.43 7.36
C SER A 307 -56.77 -39.27 8.30
N ILE A 308 -56.74 -39.99 9.43
CA ILE A 308 -55.59 -40.02 10.35
C ILE A 308 -54.36 -40.61 9.64
N ARG A 309 -54.50 -41.73 8.91
CA ARG A 309 -53.41 -42.35 8.15
C ARG A 309 -52.89 -41.44 7.03
N TYR A 310 -53.75 -40.64 6.43
CA TYR A 310 -53.36 -39.61 5.46
C TYR A 310 -52.60 -38.48 6.14
N ILE A 311 -53.11 -37.95 7.26
CA ILE A 311 -52.45 -36.90 8.05
C ILE A 311 -51.09 -37.39 8.55
N THR A 312 -50.99 -38.58 9.13
CA THR A 312 -49.72 -39.16 9.59
C THR A 312 -48.74 -39.32 8.43
N ARG A 313 -49.18 -39.82 7.27
CA ARG A 313 -48.31 -39.93 6.08
C ARG A 313 -47.88 -38.57 5.56
N HIS A 314 -48.76 -37.58 5.56
CA HIS A 314 -48.45 -36.22 5.12
C HIS A 314 -47.45 -35.55 6.07
N VAL A 315 -47.68 -35.64 7.38
CA VAL A 315 -46.79 -35.09 8.43
C VAL A 315 -45.43 -35.78 8.40
N MET A 316 -45.38 -37.11 8.22
CA MET A 316 -44.10 -37.82 8.06
C MET A 316 -43.34 -37.37 6.81
N LYS A 317 -44.02 -37.26 5.66
CA LYS A 317 -43.40 -36.79 4.42
C LYS A 317 -42.91 -35.34 4.53
N GLU A 318 -43.67 -34.48 5.19
CA GLU A 318 -43.31 -33.08 5.43
C GLU A 318 -42.13 -32.96 6.41
N ASN A 319 -42.07 -33.82 7.43
CA ASN A 319 -40.92 -33.93 8.31
C ASN A 319 -39.65 -34.40 7.58
N ASP A 320 -39.74 -35.45 6.75
CA ASP A 320 -38.60 -35.95 5.95
C ASP A 320 -38.06 -34.85 5.02
N VAL A 321 -38.96 -34.10 4.38
CA VAL A 321 -38.59 -32.96 3.53
C VAL A 321 -37.89 -31.87 4.35
N ARG A 322 -38.39 -31.56 5.55
CA ARG A 322 -37.79 -30.56 6.44
C ARG A 322 -36.41 -30.99 6.92
N GLU A 323 -36.22 -32.26 7.26
CA GLU A 323 -34.92 -32.83 7.66
C GLU A 323 -33.88 -32.70 6.54
N VAL A 324 -34.25 -33.03 5.29
CA VAL A 324 -33.33 -32.90 4.15
C VAL A 324 -32.91 -31.43 3.94
N VAL A 325 -33.85 -30.49 4.09
CA VAL A 325 -33.55 -29.05 3.97
C VAL A 325 -32.63 -28.59 5.12
N GLU A 326 -32.85 -29.07 6.34
CA GLU A 326 -31.97 -28.78 7.48
C GLU A 326 -30.56 -29.33 7.29
N ASP A 327 -30.41 -30.54 6.73
CA ASP A 327 -29.11 -31.13 6.39
C ASP A 327 -28.36 -30.27 5.35
N TRP A 328 -29.03 -29.80 4.28
CA TRP A 328 -28.44 -28.90 3.29
C TRP A 328 -27.98 -27.56 3.88
N LYS A 329 -28.79 -26.97 4.76
CA LYS A 329 -28.43 -25.76 5.50
C LYS A 329 -27.22 -25.99 6.40
N PHE A 330 -27.17 -27.12 7.10
CA PHE A 330 -26.03 -27.46 7.95
C PHE A 330 -24.75 -27.66 7.13
N ILE A 331 -24.82 -28.30 5.96
CA ILE A 331 -23.68 -28.44 5.06
C ILE A 331 -23.17 -27.08 4.59
N ALA A 332 -24.06 -26.16 4.22
CA ALA A 332 -23.69 -24.80 3.86
C ALA A 332 -22.97 -24.08 5.02
N GLN A 333 -23.45 -24.24 6.26
CA GLN A 333 -22.79 -23.69 7.46
C GLN A 333 -21.40 -24.31 7.70
N VAL A 334 -21.25 -25.63 7.51
CA VAL A 334 -19.96 -26.32 7.65
C VAL A 334 -18.97 -25.85 6.59
N LEU A 335 -19.44 -25.66 5.35
CA LEU A 335 -18.64 -25.09 4.25
C LEU A 335 -18.19 -23.67 4.59
N ASP A 336 -19.10 -22.79 5.01
CA ASP A 336 -18.78 -21.42 5.40
C ASP A 336 -17.71 -21.37 6.50
N ARG A 337 -17.80 -22.24 7.52
CA ARG A 337 -16.78 -22.31 8.58
C ARG A 337 -15.45 -22.89 8.11
N MET A 338 -15.45 -23.88 7.23
CA MET A 338 -14.23 -24.42 6.63
C MET A 338 -13.50 -23.34 5.83
N PHE A 339 -14.24 -22.59 5.01
CA PHE A 339 -13.67 -21.48 4.26
C PHE A 339 -13.24 -20.35 5.19
N LEU A 340 -13.98 -20.03 6.26
CA LEU A 340 -13.54 -19.05 7.25
C LEU A 340 -12.13 -19.37 7.80
N TRP A 341 -11.88 -20.59 8.27
CA TRP A 341 -10.57 -20.96 8.81
C TRP A 341 -9.47 -20.96 7.75
N THR A 342 -9.79 -21.44 6.56
CA THR A 342 -8.85 -21.42 5.42
C THR A 342 -8.49 -19.99 5.05
N PHE A 343 -9.50 -19.12 4.94
CA PHE A 343 -9.31 -17.74 4.55
C PHE A 343 -8.63 -16.91 5.64
N LEU A 344 -8.96 -17.16 6.91
CA LEU A 344 -8.29 -16.56 8.06
C LEU A 344 -6.80 -16.91 8.09
N LEU A 345 -6.45 -18.18 7.90
CA LEU A 345 -5.06 -18.62 7.89
C LEU A 345 -4.27 -17.99 6.74
N VAL A 346 -4.82 -18.01 5.52
CA VAL A 346 -4.17 -17.39 4.35
C VAL A 346 -4.04 -15.88 4.53
N SER A 347 -5.05 -15.21 5.10
CA SER A 347 -5.01 -13.78 5.39
C SER A 347 -3.94 -13.42 6.42
N ILE A 348 -3.82 -14.19 7.51
CA ILE A 348 -2.79 -13.99 8.53
C ILE A 348 -1.39 -14.22 7.94
N VAL A 349 -1.18 -15.32 7.23
CA VAL A 349 0.12 -15.66 6.63
C VAL A 349 0.51 -14.62 5.56
N GLY A 350 -0.43 -14.22 4.70
CA GLY A 350 -0.19 -13.18 3.68
C GLY A 350 0.12 -11.82 4.31
N SER A 351 -0.63 -11.42 5.34
CA SER A 351 -0.37 -10.18 6.08
C SER A 351 0.99 -10.21 6.76
N LEU A 352 1.36 -11.30 7.43
CA LEU A 352 2.68 -11.42 8.06
C LEU A 352 3.81 -11.40 7.01
N GLY A 353 3.66 -12.14 5.91
CA GLY A 353 4.66 -12.19 4.84
C GLY A 353 4.95 -10.83 4.22
N LEU A 354 3.92 -9.99 4.05
CA LEU A 354 4.05 -8.69 3.40
C LEU A 354 4.39 -7.54 4.38
N PHE A 355 3.84 -7.53 5.60
CA PHE A 355 4.09 -6.44 6.55
C PHE A 355 5.36 -6.62 7.40
N VAL A 356 5.85 -7.85 7.62
CA VAL A 356 7.09 -8.06 8.40
C VAL A 356 8.31 -7.37 7.76
N PRO A 357 8.56 -7.46 6.44
CA PRO A 357 9.64 -6.72 5.79
C PRO A 357 9.51 -5.19 5.95
N VAL A 358 8.28 -4.68 5.90
CA VAL A 358 7.99 -3.24 6.06
C VAL A 358 8.32 -2.77 7.47
N ILE A 359 7.87 -3.51 8.48
CA ILE A 359 8.14 -3.21 9.90
C ILE A 359 9.64 -3.29 10.18
N TYR A 360 10.32 -4.31 9.64
CA TYR A 360 11.78 -4.44 9.78
C TYR A 360 12.53 -3.25 9.17
N LYS A 361 12.16 -2.84 7.94
CA LYS A 361 12.79 -1.68 7.31
C LYS A 361 12.51 -0.40 8.08
N TRP A 362 11.27 -0.19 8.51
CA TRP A 362 10.91 0.97 9.32
C TRP A 362 11.70 1.04 10.64
N ALA A 363 11.84 -0.09 11.32
CA ALA A 363 12.63 -0.18 12.54
C ALA A 363 14.10 0.20 12.31
N ASN A 364 14.70 -0.23 11.20
CA ASN A 364 16.08 0.13 10.83
C ASN A 364 16.24 1.62 10.46
N ILE A 365 15.19 2.27 9.95
CA ILE A 365 15.21 3.70 9.60
C ILE A 365 15.06 4.57 10.86
N ILE A 366 14.27 4.15 11.84
CA ILE A 366 14.05 4.90 13.09
C ILE A 366 15.15 4.68 14.11
N VAL A 367 15.65 3.45 14.22
CA VAL A 367 16.76 3.10 15.10
C VAL A 367 18.00 3.10 14.22
N PRO A 368 18.73 4.23 14.07
CA PRO A 368 20.05 4.17 13.50
C PRO A 368 20.87 3.27 14.42
N VAL A 369 21.14 2.07 13.93
CA VAL A 369 22.00 1.10 14.57
C VAL A 369 23.34 1.82 14.82
N HIS A 370 23.56 2.28 16.05
CA HIS A 370 24.84 2.82 16.55
C HIS A 370 25.88 1.68 16.70
N ILE A 371 25.90 0.72 15.77
CA ILE A 371 26.89 -0.35 15.77
C ILE A 371 28.03 0.10 14.85
N GLY A 372 29.05 0.66 15.49
CA GLY A 372 30.43 0.48 15.04
C GLY A 372 31.18 1.72 14.58
N ASP A 373 31.40 2.70 15.47
CA ASP A 373 32.64 3.48 15.45
C ASP A 373 33.23 3.52 16.88
N ALA A 374 33.82 2.38 17.23
CA ALA A 374 34.86 2.30 18.25
C ALA A 374 35.89 1.32 17.71
N ASN A 375 37.02 1.85 17.26
CA ASN A 375 38.21 1.20 16.69
C ASN A 375 38.23 1.03 15.16
N LYS A 376 38.75 2.06 14.48
CA LYS A 376 39.97 1.91 13.68
C LYS A 376 40.69 3.25 13.47
#